data_AF-A0A6P4ESJ1-F1
#
_entry.id   AF-A0A6P4ESJ1-F1
#
_cell.length_a   1.000
_cell.length_b   1.000
_cell.length_c   1.000
_cell.angle_alpha   90.00
_cell.angle_beta   90.00
_cell.angle_gamma   90.00
#
_symmetry.space_group_name_H-M   'P 1'
#
loop_
_entity.id
_entity.type
_entity.pdbx_description
1 polymer ?
#
loop_
_entity_poly.entity_id
_entity_poly.type
_entity_poly.pdbx_seq_one_letter_code
_entity_poly.pdbx_strand_id
1 'polypeptide(L)'
;MAQNATIGENLIISDLRAGVNGLNQRLDRMSQDITCSICLTPWTGDQGRHHLVSLRCGHLFGSNCIHTAIRRYHRCPICRRRARHNDVRRIYGRSFLPP
;
A
#
# COMPACT_ATOMS: atom_id res chain seq x y z
N MET A 1 -9.75 -37.64 34.13
CA MET A 1 -10.08 -37.70 32.68
C MET A 1 -10.55 -36.35 32.10
N ALA A 2 -11.10 -35.41 32.90
CA ALA A 2 -11.57 -34.12 32.39
C ALA A 2 -10.48 -33.07 32.05
N GLN A 3 -9.25 -33.23 32.53
CA GLN A 3 -8.17 -32.24 32.34
C GLN A 3 -7.54 -32.26 30.94
N ASN A 4 -7.62 -33.37 30.20
CA ASN A 4 -7.08 -33.44 28.83
C ASN A 4 -8.01 -32.80 27.78
N ALA A 5 -9.31 -32.73 28.06
CA ALA A 5 -10.29 -32.11 27.16
C ALA A 5 -10.11 -30.58 27.12
N THR A 6 -9.93 -29.95 28.28
CA THR A 6 -9.65 -28.51 28.38
C THR A 6 -8.28 -28.14 27.80
N ILE A 7 -7.27 -29.00 27.90
CA ILE A 7 -5.97 -28.78 27.23
C ILE A 7 -6.14 -28.77 25.71
N GLY A 8 -6.91 -29.72 25.15
CA GLY A 8 -7.22 -29.77 23.73
C GLY A 8 -7.95 -28.51 23.22
N GLU A 9 -8.96 -28.05 23.96
CA GLU A 9 -9.70 -26.82 23.64
C GLU A 9 -8.80 -25.56 23.72
N ASN A 10 -7.91 -25.49 24.71
CA ASN A 10 -6.98 -24.37 24.86
C ASN A 10 -5.95 -24.31 23.72
N LEU A 11 -5.47 -25.46 23.23
CA LEU A 11 -4.56 -25.55 22.09
C LEU A 11 -5.24 -25.08 20.79
N ILE A 12 -6.49 -25.52 20.55
CA ILE A 12 -7.29 -25.08 19.40
C ILE A 12 -7.50 -23.55 19.45
N ILE A 13 -7.81 -23.01 20.63
CA ILE A 13 -8.00 -21.56 20.81
C ILE A 13 -6.68 -20.80 20.53
N SER A 14 -5.52 -21.30 20.96
CA SER A 14 -4.24 -20.65 20.67
C SER A 14 -3.89 -20.66 19.18
N ASP A 15 -4.16 -21.77 18.48
CA ASP A 15 -3.88 -21.89 17.05
C ASP A 15 -4.77 -20.95 16.22
N LEU A 16 -6.05 -20.87 16.57
CA LEU A 16 -6.99 -19.93 15.95
C LEU A 16 -6.56 -18.47 16.16
N ARG A 17 -6.15 -18.11 17.38
CA ARG A 17 -5.63 -16.76 17.68
C ARG A 17 -4.39 -16.44 16.86
N ALA A 18 -3.45 -17.38 16.76
CA ALA A 18 -2.25 -17.20 15.93
C ALA A 18 -2.61 -17.00 14.45
N GLY A 19 -3.56 -17.77 13.93
CA GLY A 19 -4.07 -17.62 12.56
C GLY A 19 -4.69 -16.24 12.30
N VAL A 20 -5.58 -15.78 13.18
CA VAL A 20 -6.21 -14.45 13.07
C VAL A 20 -5.17 -13.33 13.15
N ASN A 21 -4.21 -13.43 14.07
CA ASN A 21 -3.14 -12.44 14.19
C ASN A 21 -2.27 -12.39 12.92
N GLY A 22 -1.99 -13.54 12.31
CA GLY A 22 -1.29 -13.61 11.03
C GLY A 22 -2.07 -12.96 9.88
N LEU A 23 -3.40 -13.11 9.86
CA LEU A 23 -4.26 -12.44 8.88
C LEU A 23 -4.31 -10.92 9.08
N ASN A 24 -4.45 -10.46 10.33
CA ASN A 24 -4.43 -9.03 10.64
C ASN A 24 -3.10 -8.38 10.23
N GLN A 25 -1.98 -9.03 10.52
CA GLN A 25 -0.67 -8.51 10.10
C GLN A 25 -0.53 -8.41 8.57
N ARG A 26 -1.16 -9.31 7.82
CA ARG A 26 -1.18 -9.24 6.34
C ARG A 26 -2.05 -8.09 5.84
N LEU A 27 -3.20 -7.85 6.47
CA LEU A 27 -4.06 -6.71 6.17
C LEU A 27 -3.34 -5.38 6.44
N ASP A 28 -2.62 -5.27 7.56
CA ASP A 28 -1.84 -4.08 7.88
C ASP A 28 -0.74 -3.79 6.85
N ARG A 29 -0.11 -4.86 6.32
CA ARG A 29 0.87 -4.71 5.23
C ARG A 29 0.23 -4.23 3.93
N MET A 30 -0.99 -4.64 3.62
CA MET A 30 -1.73 -4.09 2.47
C MET A 30 -2.10 -2.62 2.66
N SER A 31 -2.24 -2.15 3.90
CA SER A 31 -2.38 -0.71 4.18
C SER A 31 -1.13 0.09 3.82
N GLN A 32 0.06 -0.52 3.66
CA GLN A 32 1.27 0.19 3.23
C GLN A 32 1.21 0.65 1.76
N ASP A 33 0.30 0.08 0.96
CA ASP A 33 0.04 0.48 -0.44
C ASP A 33 -0.60 1.88 -0.57
N ILE A 34 -0.79 2.56 0.56
CA ILE A 34 -1.38 3.90 0.67
C ILE A 34 -0.30 4.98 0.70
N THR A 35 0.97 4.60 0.63
CA THR A 35 2.09 5.52 0.78
C THR A 35 2.86 5.70 -0.51
N CYS A 36 3.39 6.90 -0.69
CA CYS A 36 4.24 7.23 -1.81
C CYS A 36 5.61 6.58 -1.70
N SER A 37 6.00 5.76 -2.67
CA SER A 37 7.32 5.12 -2.68
C SER A 37 8.52 6.09 -2.84
N ILE A 38 8.28 7.40 -2.98
CA ILE A 38 9.34 8.43 -3.09
C ILE A 38 9.56 9.13 -1.74
N CYS A 39 8.48 9.56 -1.08
CA CYS A 39 8.56 10.33 0.17
C CYS A 39 8.05 9.57 1.40
N LEU A 40 7.52 8.36 1.20
CA LEU A 40 7.01 7.45 2.23
C LEU A 40 5.85 8.04 3.05
N THR A 41 5.15 9.03 2.50
CA THR A 41 3.97 9.63 3.14
C THR A 41 2.68 9.09 2.53
N PRO A 42 1.57 9.03 3.27
CA PRO A 42 0.26 8.67 2.74
C PRO A 42 -0.18 9.56 1.57
N TRP A 43 -0.94 9.00 0.63
CA TRP A 43 -1.58 9.76 -0.44
C TRP A 43 -2.57 10.78 0.16
N THR A 44 -2.57 12.01 -0.34
CA THR A 44 -3.65 12.94 -0.01
C THR A 44 -4.89 12.57 -0.80
N GLY A 45 -6.07 12.86 -0.26
CA GLY A 45 -7.34 12.73 -0.96
C GLY A 45 -7.37 13.45 -2.32
N ASP A 46 -8.48 13.29 -3.03
CA ASP A 46 -8.67 13.76 -4.40
C ASP A 46 -8.33 15.25 -4.62
N GLN A 47 -8.54 16.13 -3.64
CA GLN A 47 -8.24 17.56 -3.78
C GLN A 47 -6.81 17.95 -3.38
N GLY A 48 -6.01 17.03 -2.86
CA GLY A 48 -4.66 17.32 -2.40
C GLY A 48 -3.59 17.32 -3.51
N ARG A 49 -2.50 18.06 -3.27
CA ARG A 49 -1.34 18.12 -4.21
C ARG A 49 -0.52 16.82 -4.27
N HIS A 50 -0.77 15.89 -3.34
CA HIS A 50 -0.08 14.61 -3.23
C HIS A 50 -1.04 13.44 -3.47
N HIS A 51 -1.97 13.61 -4.42
CA HIS A 51 -2.89 12.56 -4.82
C HIS A 51 -2.18 11.45 -5.61
N LEU A 52 -2.81 10.28 -5.64
CA LEU A 52 -2.32 9.09 -6.33
C LEU A 52 -2.29 9.28 -7.85
N VAL A 53 -1.14 8.99 -8.45
CA VAL A 53 -0.95 8.97 -9.91
C VAL A 53 -0.18 7.71 -10.31
N SER A 54 -0.39 7.26 -11.54
CA SER A 54 0.36 6.17 -12.17
C SER A 54 1.17 6.69 -13.35
N LEU A 55 2.34 6.09 -13.58
CA LEU A 55 3.03 6.20 -14.87
C LEU A 55 2.50 5.17 -15.87
N ARG A 56 2.78 5.32 -17.17
CA ARG A 56 2.48 4.29 -18.19
C ARG A 56 3.00 2.88 -17.87
N CYS A 57 4.01 2.76 -17.02
CA CYS A 57 4.53 1.47 -16.56
C CYS A 57 3.70 0.82 -15.43
N GLY A 58 2.62 1.44 -14.96
CA GLY A 58 1.75 0.94 -13.89
C GLY A 58 2.14 1.39 -12.49
N HIS A 59 3.42 1.66 -12.23
CA HIS A 59 3.90 2.10 -10.92
C HIS A 59 3.24 3.40 -10.41
N LEU A 60 2.95 3.40 -9.11
CA LEU A 60 2.18 4.43 -8.41
C LEU A 60 3.06 5.37 -7.60
N PHE A 61 2.72 6.66 -7.60
CA PHE A 61 3.45 7.72 -6.92
C PHE A 61 2.51 8.87 -6.55
N GLY A 62 3.03 9.81 -5.76
CA GLY A 62 2.31 11.01 -5.38
C GLY A 62 2.60 12.07 -6.43
N SER A 63 1.56 12.80 -6.86
CA SER A 63 1.64 13.71 -8.01
C SER A 63 2.87 14.63 -7.98
N ASN A 64 3.05 15.41 -6.91
CA ASN A 64 4.22 16.30 -6.77
C ASN A 64 5.57 15.56 -6.81
N CYS A 65 5.66 14.39 -6.16
CA CYS A 65 6.90 13.64 -6.06
C CYS A 65 7.32 13.08 -7.42
N ILE A 66 6.40 12.51 -8.18
CA ILE A 66 6.75 11.97 -9.48
C ILE A 66 7.04 13.06 -10.50
N HIS A 67 6.33 14.18 -10.47
CA HIS A 67 6.62 15.34 -11.33
C HIS A 67 8.04 15.87 -11.09
N THR A 68 8.47 15.92 -9.82
CA THR A 68 9.84 16.33 -9.46
C THR A 68 10.87 15.31 -9.95
N ALA A 69 10.60 14.02 -9.75
CA ALA A 69 11.52 12.96 -10.14
C ALA A 69 11.69 12.86 -11.67
N ILE A 70 10.61 12.90 -12.45
CA ILE A 70 10.68 12.79 -13.91
C ILE A 70 11.30 14.04 -14.56
N ARG A 71 11.19 15.22 -13.93
CA ARG A 71 11.87 16.43 -14.38
C ARG A 71 13.39 16.30 -14.30
N ARG A 72 13.90 15.55 -13.30
CA ARG A 72 15.34 15.36 -13.08
C ARG A 72 15.91 14.14 -13.80
N TYR A 73 15.18 13.03 -13.85
CA TYR A 73 15.72 11.74 -14.27
C TYR A 73 15.06 11.14 -15.52
N HIS A 74 13.91 11.67 -15.97
CA HIS A 74 13.16 11.18 -17.14
C HIS A 74 12.85 9.67 -17.14
N ARG A 75 12.76 9.07 -15.96
CA ARG A 75 12.58 7.63 -15.75
C ARG A 75 11.69 7.37 -14.53
N CYS A 76 11.01 6.22 -14.55
CA CYS A 76 10.30 5.70 -13.39
C CYS A 76 11.30 5.36 -12.25
N PRO A 77 11.07 5.84 -11.01
CA PRO A 77 11.92 5.50 -9.86
C PRO A 77 12.02 4.00 -9.54
N ILE A 78 11.01 3.21 -9.89
CA ILE A 78 10.96 1.77 -9.58
C ILE A 78 11.57 0.93 -10.71
N CYS A 79 10.99 0.98 -11.90
CA CYS A 79 11.41 0.11 -13.02
C CYS A 79 12.36 0.75 -14.03
N ARG A 80 12.73 2.02 -13.85
CA ARG A 80 13.64 2.78 -14.74
C ARG A 80 13.19 2.95 -16.20
N ARG A 81 11.97 2.54 -16.55
CA ARG A 81 11.34 2.82 -17.87
C ARG A 81 11.25 4.33 -18.08
N ARG A 82 11.48 4.79 -19.32
CA ARG A 82 11.37 6.21 -19.69
C ARG A 82 9.99 6.75 -19.30
N ALA A 83 9.98 7.95 -18.72
CA ALA A 83 8.76 8.61 -18.25
C ALA A 83 8.84 10.11 -18.51
N ARG A 84 7.74 10.67 -19.03
CA ARG A 84 7.54 12.10 -19.31
C ARG A 84 6.33 12.62 -18.53
N HIS A 85 6.18 13.93 -18.45
CA HIS A 85 5.01 14.55 -17.80
C HIS A 85 3.67 14.03 -18.34
N ASN A 86 3.57 13.84 -19.67
CA ASN A 86 2.37 13.31 -20.32
C ASN A 86 2.13 11.81 -20.07
N ASP A 87 3.04 11.12 -19.37
CA ASP A 87 2.89 9.72 -18.99
C ASP A 87 2.25 9.57 -17.61
N VAL A 88 2.12 10.67 -16.86
CA VAL A 88 1.51 10.71 -15.54
C VAL A 88 -0.01 10.76 -15.69
N ARG A 89 -0.70 9.76 -15.14
CA ARG A 89 -2.16 9.65 -15.15
C ARG A 89 -2.67 9.66 -13.72
N ARG A 90 -3.60 10.57 -13.45
CA ARG A 90 -4.28 10.61 -12.15
C ARG A 90 -5.16 9.37 -11.99
N ILE A 91 -5.09 8.76 -10.81
CA ILE A 91 -5.93 7.62 -10.45
C ILE A 91 -7.04 8.13 -9.55
N TYR A 92 -8.28 7.89 -9.97
CA TYR A 92 -9.48 8.17 -9.18
C TYR A 92 -9.98 6.83 -8.66
N GLY A 93 -10.12 6.72 -7.34
CA GLY A 93 -10.67 5.54 -6.68
C GLY A 93 -11.46 5.98 -5.45
N ARG A 94 -12.44 5.16 -5.04
CA ARG A 94 -13.10 5.34 -3.74
C ARG A 94 -12.04 5.12 -2.68
N SER A 95 -11.73 6.19 -1.94
CA SER A 95 -10.99 6.23 -0.68
C SER A 95 -10.03 5.07 -0.51
N PHE A 96 -8.77 5.24 -0.89
CA PHE A 96 -7.73 4.23 -0.72
C PHE A 96 -7.36 3.97 0.75
N LEU A 97 -8.34 3.92 1.68
CA LEU A 97 -8.32 3.21 2.96
C LEU A 97 -9.72 3.11 3.61
N PRO A 98 -9.96 2.12 4.50
CA PRO A 98 -11.22 1.84 5.18
C PRO A 98 -11.53 2.92 6.25
N PRO A 99 -12.76 2.93 6.81
CA PRO A 99 -13.07 3.71 8.01
C PRO A 99 -12.19 3.34 9.22
#